data_AF-A0A7C5U3L9-F1
#
_entry.id   AF-A0A7C5U3L9-F1
#
_cell.length_a   1.000
_cell.length_b   1.000
_cell.length_c   1.000
_cell.angle_alpha   90.00
_cell.angle_beta   90.00
_cell.angle_gamma   90.00
#
_symmetry.space_group_name_H-M   'P 1'
#
loop_
_entity.id
_entity.type
_entity.pdbx_description
1 polymer ?
#
loop_
_entity_poly.entity_id
_entity_poly.type
_entity_poly.pdbx_seq_one_letter_code
_entity_poly.pdbx_strand_id
1 'polypeptide(L)'
;AFGSERLQWMFAARSMLDANLKVAAHSDHPASPYHPLLGIHSLVNRKSAKGVPIGEKQRITVMEAIKLYTINAAYHSFDEDKLGSIEPGKLADFVILGEDILTTPPEKIKDIPIEMTIIDGKIVYQRKG
;
A
#
# COMPACT_ATOMS: atom_id res chain seq x y z
N ALA A 1 18.16 -19.10 -7.18
CA ALA A 1 16.91 -19.11 -7.99
C ALA A 1 16.92 -18.03 -9.07
N PHE A 2 16.98 -16.73 -8.76
CA PHE A 2 16.87 -15.67 -9.78
C PHE A 2 18.21 -15.03 -10.20
N GLY A 3 19.25 -15.02 -9.35
CA GLY A 3 20.48 -14.29 -9.62
C GLY A 3 20.32 -12.79 -9.36
N SER A 4 21.43 -12.11 -9.04
CA SER A 4 21.43 -10.73 -8.52
C SER A 4 20.82 -9.73 -9.50
N GLU A 5 21.08 -9.90 -10.79
CA GLU A 5 20.58 -9.02 -11.84
C GLU A 5 19.05 -9.11 -12.00
N ARG A 6 18.51 -10.32 -12.23
CA ARG A 6 17.07 -10.54 -12.40
C ARG A 6 16.26 -10.19 -11.15
N LEU A 7 16.86 -10.32 -9.97
CA LEU A 7 16.23 -9.92 -8.71
C LEU A 7 15.85 -8.43 -8.72
N GLN A 8 16.60 -7.57 -9.43
CA GLN A 8 16.33 -6.14 -9.51
C GLN A 8 15.07 -5.77 -10.32
N TRP A 9 14.52 -6.74 -11.06
CA TRP A 9 13.33 -6.58 -11.89
C TRP A 9 12.07 -7.15 -11.25
N MET A 10 12.19 -7.82 -10.09
CA MET A 10 11.04 -8.43 -9.43
C MET A 10 10.04 -7.38 -8.96
N PHE A 11 8.76 -7.57 -9.30
CA PHE A 11 7.64 -6.70 -8.90
C PHE A 11 7.91 -5.22 -9.27
N ALA A 12 7.93 -4.93 -10.56
CA ALA A 12 8.52 -3.73 -11.16
C ALA A 12 7.74 -2.41 -10.97
N ALA A 13 7.30 -2.10 -9.74
CA ALA A 13 6.48 -0.94 -9.42
C ALA A 13 7.12 0.39 -9.84
N ARG A 14 8.39 0.64 -9.46
CA ARG A 14 9.13 1.86 -9.86
C ARG A 14 9.20 2.01 -11.37
N SER A 15 9.58 0.95 -12.07
CA SER A 15 9.73 0.96 -13.53
C SER A 15 8.41 1.28 -14.23
N MET A 16 7.29 0.72 -13.73
CA MET A 16 5.96 1.01 -14.28
C MET A 16 5.52 2.45 -13.99
N LEU A 17 5.80 2.97 -12.79
CA LEU A 17 5.51 4.37 -12.46
C LEU A 17 6.34 5.35 -13.28
N ASP A 18 7.62 5.05 -13.53
CA ASP A 18 8.49 5.86 -14.41
C ASP A 18 8.01 5.86 -15.87
N ALA A 19 7.34 4.78 -16.30
CA ALA A 19 6.66 4.69 -17.58
C ALA A 19 5.28 5.38 -17.59
N ASN A 20 4.94 6.16 -16.56
CA ASN A 20 3.67 6.88 -16.40
C ASN A 20 2.43 5.96 -16.41
N LEU A 21 2.58 4.72 -15.97
CA LEU A 21 1.48 3.78 -15.83
C LEU A 21 0.78 3.98 -14.48
N LYS A 22 -0.55 3.87 -14.47
CA LYS A 22 -1.31 3.75 -13.22
C LYS A 22 -1.14 2.33 -12.70
N VAL A 23 -0.35 2.17 -11.65
CA VAL A 23 -0.10 0.86 -11.01
C VAL A 23 -1.03 0.71 -9.81
N ALA A 24 -1.66 -0.45 -9.66
CA ALA A 24 -2.35 -0.84 -8.43
C ALA A 24 -1.55 -1.93 -7.69
N ALA A 25 -1.67 -1.95 -6.37
CA ALA A 25 -1.15 -3.02 -5.52
C ALA A 25 -2.30 -3.85 -4.94
N HIS A 26 -1.99 -5.09 -4.58
CA HIS A 26 -2.92 -6.03 -3.97
C HIS A 26 -2.17 -6.97 -3.02
N SER A 27 -2.89 -7.76 -2.24
CA SER A 27 -2.30 -8.81 -1.38
C SER A 27 -2.18 -10.16 -2.09
N ASP A 28 -3.10 -10.50 -2.99
CA ASP A 28 -3.25 -11.88 -3.49
C ASP A 28 -3.58 -12.88 -2.35
N HIS A 29 -4.39 -12.45 -1.39
CA HIS A 29 -4.90 -13.34 -0.33
C HIS A 29 -5.79 -14.45 -0.94
N PRO A 30 -5.64 -15.74 -0.56
CA PRO A 30 -4.90 -16.24 0.61
C PRO A 30 -3.44 -16.66 0.38
N ALA A 31 -2.89 -16.48 -0.82
CA ALA A 31 -1.48 -16.80 -1.07
C ALA A 31 -0.51 -15.91 -0.26
N SER A 32 -0.97 -14.72 0.17
CA SER A 32 -0.24 -13.86 1.09
C SER A 32 -1.14 -13.23 2.18
N PRO A 33 -0.56 -12.60 3.23
CA PRO A 33 -1.33 -11.88 4.24
C PRO A 33 -2.10 -10.69 3.64
N TYR A 34 -3.32 -10.46 4.12
CA TYR A 34 -4.21 -9.43 3.57
C TYR A 34 -3.91 -7.99 4.06
N HIS A 35 -3.01 -7.80 5.04
CA HIS A 35 -2.79 -6.51 5.71
C HIS A 35 -2.21 -5.43 4.78
N PRO A 36 -2.93 -4.33 4.46
CA PRO A 36 -2.45 -3.32 3.49
C PRO A 36 -1.17 -2.61 3.92
N LEU A 37 -0.99 -2.31 5.21
CA LEU A 37 0.24 -1.67 5.72
C LEU A 37 1.48 -2.56 5.56
N LEU A 38 1.31 -3.90 5.59
CA LEU A 38 2.39 -4.83 5.25
C LEU A 38 2.75 -4.76 3.75
N GLY A 39 1.73 -4.57 2.90
CA GLY A 39 1.91 -4.35 1.47
C GLY A 39 2.67 -3.06 1.17
N ILE A 40 2.25 -1.95 1.78
CA ILE A 40 2.94 -0.64 1.70
C ILE A 40 4.38 -0.79 2.21
N HIS A 41 4.58 -1.39 3.39
CA HIS A 41 5.92 -1.69 3.92
C HIS A 41 6.77 -2.48 2.92
N SER A 42 6.21 -3.48 2.25
CA SER A 42 6.92 -4.31 1.28
C SER A 42 7.33 -3.51 0.04
N LEU A 43 6.45 -2.66 -0.49
CA LEU A 43 6.71 -1.79 -1.64
C LEU A 43 7.81 -0.76 -1.35
N VAL A 44 7.82 -0.18 -0.15
CA VAL A 44 8.77 0.86 0.24
C VAL A 44 10.13 0.27 0.65
N ASN A 45 10.15 -0.80 1.44
CA ASN A 45 11.40 -1.34 1.99
C ASN A 45 12.08 -2.35 1.06
N ARG A 46 11.30 -3.12 0.28
CA ARG A 46 11.82 -4.12 -0.67
C ARG A 46 12.80 -5.12 -0.01
N LYS A 47 12.39 -5.67 1.14
CA LYS A 47 13.12 -6.68 1.92
C LYS A 47 12.23 -7.90 2.19
N SER A 48 12.81 -9.08 2.21
CA SER A 48 12.13 -10.30 2.67
C SER A 48 11.88 -10.27 4.19
N ALA A 49 11.11 -11.23 4.69
CA ALA A 49 10.90 -11.40 6.14
C ALA A 49 12.21 -11.59 6.93
N LYS A 50 13.28 -12.07 6.28
CA LYS A 50 14.62 -12.22 6.88
C LYS A 50 15.51 -10.98 6.71
N GLY A 51 14.97 -9.87 6.19
CA GLY A 51 15.71 -8.64 5.92
C GLY A 51 16.56 -8.65 4.64
N VAL A 52 16.49 -9.73 3.85
CA VAL A 52 17.26 -9.84 2.60
C VAL A 52 16.64 -8.94 1.54
N PRO A 53 17.41 -8.06 0.89
CA PRO A 53 16.86 -7.19 -0.17
C PRO A 53 16.31 -7.96 -1.36
N ILE A 54 15.16 -7.51 -1.90
CA ILE A 54 14.48 -8.09 -3.06
C ILE A 54 14.02 -6.95 -3.98
N GLY A 55 14.66 -6.80 -5.14
CA GLY A 55 14.26 -5.80 -6.13
C GLY A 55 14.30 -4.37 -5.59
N GLU A 56 15.43 -3.96 -5.00
CA GLU A 56 15.58 -2.63 -4.38
C GLU A 56 15.43 -1.50 -5.40
N LYS A 57 15.79 -1.73 -6.67
CA LYS A 57 15.54 -0.79 -7.76
C LYS A 57 14.05 -0.51 -7.99
N GLN A 58 13.15 -1.34 -7.43
CA GLN A 58 11.71 -1.20 -7.54
C GLN A 58 11.07 -0.56 -6.30
N ARG A 59 11.87 0.01 -5.38
CA ARG A 59 11.35 0.82 -4.27
C ARG A 59 10.56 2.01 -4.79
N ILE A 60 9.48 2.32 -4.09
CA ILE A 60 8.67 3.51 -4.33
C ILE A 60 8.51 4.29 -3.03
N THR A 61 8.15 5.56 -3.12
CA THR A 61 7.87 6.40 -1.95
C THR A 61 6.62 5.91 -1.22
N VAL A 62 6.48 6.30 0.05
CA VAL A 62 5.27 5.99 0.85
C VAL A 62 4.02 6.53 0.17
N MET A 63 4.06 7.77 -0.34
CA MET A 63 2.92 8.38 -1.03
C MET A 63 2.54 7.63 -2.32
N GLU A 64 3.52 7.16 -3.09
CA GLU A 64 3.24 6.31 -4.25
C GLU A 64 2.58 4.99 -3.81
N ALA A 65 3.10 4.34 -2.77
CA ALA A 65 2.52 3.11 -2.25
C ALA A 65 1.09 3.31 -1.73
N ILE A 66 0.78 4.44 -1.09
CA ILE A 66 -0.59 4.80 -0.71
C ILE A 66 -1.47 4.89 -1.95
N LYS A 67 -1.05 5.63 -2.98
CA LYS A 67 -1.82 5.75 -4.24
C LYS A 67 -2.05 4.39 -4.92
N LEU A 68 -1.06 3.50 -4.91
CA LEU A 68 -1.17 2.13 -5.43
C LEU A 68 -2.29 1.33 -4.73
N TYR A 69 -2.46 1.50 -3.42
CA TYR A 69 -3.47 0.81 -2.62
C TYR A 69 -4.83 1.54 -2.55
N THR A 70 -4.90 2.80 -2.97
CA THR A 70 -6.12 3.61 -2.89
C THR A 70 -6.60 4.02 -4.29
N ILE A 71 -6.28 5.24 -4.75
CA ILE A 71 -6.87 5.82 -5.95
C ILE A 71 -6.55 5.05 -7.23
N ASN A 72 -5.35 4.46 -7.34
CA ASN A 72 -5.02 3.66 -8.51
C ASN A 72 -5.75 2.32 -8.51
N ALA A 73 -5.96 1.70 -7.34
CA ALA A 73 -6.77 0.49 -7.24
C ALA A 73 -8.24 0.78 -7.60
N ALA A 74 -8.79 1.90 -7.12
CA ALA A 74 -10.14 2.34 -7.49
C ALA A 74 -10.25 2.56 -9.01
N TYR A 75 -9.25 3.19 -9.65
CA TYR A 75 -9.20 3.38 -11.09
C TYR A 75 -9.26 2.06 -11.88
N HIS A 76 -8.53 1.03 -11.43
CA HIS A 76 -8.55 -0.29 -12.11
C HIS A 76 -9.87 -1.05 -11.93
N SER A 77 -10.69 -0.64 -10.96
CA SER A 77 -12.05 -1.14 -10.74
C SER A 77 -13.14 -0.23 -11.33
N PHE A 78 -12.78 0.88 -11.99
CA PHE A 78 -13.71 1.92 -12.49
C PHE A 78 -14.55 2.59 -11.39
N ASP A 79 -14.03 2.63 -10.16
CA ASP A 79 -14.69 3.20 -8.99
C ASP A 79 -14.01 4.49 -8.51
N GLU A 80 -13.08 5.07 -9.28
CA GLU A 80 -12.33 6.26 -8.89
C GLU A 80 -13.21 7.48 -8.61
N ASP A 81 -14.42 7.56 -9.18
CA ASP A 81 -15.38 8.64 -8.90
C ASP A 81 -16.07 8.48 -7.53
N LYS A 82 -15.99 7.30 -6.92
CA LYS A 82 -16.67 6.96 -5.65
C LYS A 82 -15.70 6.64 -4.51
N LEU A 83 -14.50 6.14 -4.82
CA LEU A 83 -13.54 5.57 -3.88
C LEU A 83 -12.11 6.07 -4.14
N GLY A 84 -11.21 5.70 -3.22
CA GLY A 84 -9.76 5.79 -3.43
C GLY A 84 -9.10 7.11 -2.99
N SER A 85 -9.86 8.13 -2.63
CA SER A 85 -9.35 9.39 -2.06
C SER A 85 -10.37 10.04 -1.12
N ILE A 86 -9.88 10.90 -0.23
CA ILE A 86 -10.72 11.68 0.69
C ILE A 86 -11.03 13.01 0.01
N GLU A 87 -12.14 13.06 -0.71
CA GLU A 87 -12.59 14.21 -1.49
C GLU A 87 -14.12 14.37 -1.38
N PRO A 88 -14.66 15.60 -1.42
CA PRO A 88 -16.10 15.82 -1.43
C PRO A 88 -16.79 15.06 -2.58
N GLY A 89 -17.89 14.39 -2.28
CA GLY A 89 -18.68 13.62 -3.24
C GLY A 89 -18.36 12.12 -3.30
N LYS A 90 -17.24 11.68 -2.71
CA LYS A 90 -16.88 10.25 -2.60
C LYS A 90 -17.46 9.62 -1.33
N LEU A 91 -17.49 8.28 -1.29
CA LEU A 91 -17.90 7.53 -0.10
C LEU A 91 -16.95 7.84 1.06
N ALA A 92 -17.52 7.91 2.27
CA ALA A 92 -16.76 8.11 3.50
C ALA A 92 -16.12 6.78 3.96
N ASP A 93 -15.22 6.26 3.12
CA ASP A 93 -14.46 5.03 3.30
C ASP A 93 -13.01 5.37 3.61
N PHE A 94 -12.64 5.36 4.89
CA PHE A 94 -11.29 5.71 5.32
C PHE A 94 -10.92 5.04 6.64
N VAL A 95 -9.63 5.06 6.95
CA VAL A 95 -9.08 4.58 8.21
C VAL A 95 -8.41 5.71 8.97
N ILE A 96 -8.44 5.63 10.29
CA ILE A 96 -7.62 6.45 11.18
C ILE A 96 -6.43 5.61 11.60
N LEU A 97 -5.22 6.06 11.25
CA LEU A 97 -3.97 5.46 11.68
C LEU A 97 -3.54 6.08 13.02
N GLY A 98 -2.94 5.28 13.90
CA GLY A 98 -2.43 5.79 15.19
C GLY A 98 -1.10 6.54 15.07
N GLU A 99 -0.46 6.49 13.91
CA GLU A 99 0.74 7.27 13.58
C GLU A 99 0.62 7.85 12.16
N ASP A 100 1.33 8.95 11.91
CA ASP A 100 1.43 9.52 10.56
C ASP A 100 2.37 8.68 9.70
N ILE A 101 1.78 7.88 8.81
CA ILE A 101 2.49 7.01 7.87
C ILE A 101 3.53 7.73 7.00
N LEU A 102 3.39 9.03 6.76
CA LEU A 102 4.33 9.79 5.92
C LEU A 102 5.63 10.14 6.66
N THR A 103 5.59 10.15 8.00
CA THR A 103 6.73 10.51 8.84
C THR A 103 7.24 9.33 9.69
N THR A 104 6.44 8.28 9.89
CA THR A 104 6.88 7.02 10.50
C THR A 104 8.04 6.40 9.68
N PRO A 105 9.11 5.90 10.34
CA PRO A 105 10.18 5.18 9.65
C PRO A 105 9.63 4.04 8.79
N PRO A 106 10.04 3.92 7.51
CA PRO A 106 9.48 2.93 6.59
C PRO A 106 9.41 1.50 7.11
N GLU A 107 10.40 1.09 7.90
CA GLU A 107 10.50 -0.24 8.50
C GLU A 107 9.39 -0.54 9.52
N LYS A 108 8.82 0.51 10.13
CA LYS A 108 7.75 0.43 11.14
C LYS A 108 6.35 0.60 10.56
N ILE A 109 6.19 0.94 9.27
CA ILE A 109 4.87 1.19 8.65
C ILE A 109 3.88 0.04 8.89
N LYS A 110 4.34 -1.21 8.78
CA LYS A 110 3.50 -2.40 8.96
C LYS A 110 2.95 -2.56 10.39
N ASP A 111 3.56 -1.88 11.36
CA ASP A 111 3.24 -1.98 12.79
C ASP A 111 2.35 -0.81 13.24
N ILE A 112 2.07 0.17 12.37
CA ILE A 112 1.18 1.30 12.67
C ILE A 112 -0.21 0.73 13.00
N PRO A 113 -0.77 1.05 14.18
CA PRO A 113 -2.09 0.58 14.53
C PRO A 113 -3.17 1.28 13.70
N ILE A 114 -4.20 0.51 13.34
CA ILE A 114 -5.46 1.06 12.84
C ILE A 114 -6.29 1.40 14.08
N GLU A 115 -6.57 2.68 14.30
CA GLU A 115 -7.39 3.14 15.43
C GLU A 115 -8.89 3.02 15.11
N MET A 116 -9.26 3.25 13.86
CA MET A 116 -10.64 3.18 13.41
C MET A 116 -10.74 2.84 11.92
N THR A 117 -11.79 2.12 11.53
CA THR A 117 -12.19 1.93 10.13
C THR A 117 -13.61 2.42 9.97
N ILE A 118 -13.81 3.28 8.97
CA ILE A 118 -15.10 3.85 8.60
C ILE A 118 -15.43 3.37 7.19
N ILE A 119 -16.64 2.84 7.01
CA ILE A 119 -17.19 2.45 5.70
C ILE A 119 -18.56 3.11 5.57
N ASP A 120 -18.76 3.84 4.48
CA ASP A 120 -19.97 4.60 4.16
C ASP A 120 -20.41 5.47 5.36
N GLY A 121 -19.44 6.14 5.99
CA GLY A 121 -19.66 7.02 7.14
C GLY A 121 -19.97 6.29 8.46
N LYS A 122 -19.96 4.96 8.49
CA LYS A 122 -20.23 4.15 9.70
C LYS A 122 -18.93 3.56 10.24
N ILE A 123 -18.73 3.68 11.54
CA ILE A 123 -17.61 3.03 12.24
C ILE A 123 -17.88 1.52 12.25
N VAL A 124 -17.05 0.75 11.54
CA VAL A 124 -17.15 -0.72 11.49
C VAL A 124 -16.08 -1.40 12.34
N TYR A 125 -15.02 -0.67 12.69
CA TYR A 125 -13.98 -1.12 13.59
C TYR A 125 -13.48 0.07 14.40
N GLN A 126 -13.24 -0.18 15.69
CA GLN A 126 -12.58 0.75 16.59
C GLN A 126 -11.68 -0.05 17.51
N ARG A 127 -10.41 0.37 17.62
CA ARG A 127 -9.45 -0.25 18.53
C ARG A 127 -9.93 -0.05 19.98
N LYS A 128 -9.96 -1.14 20.75
CA LYS A 128 -10.18 -1.07 22.20
C LYS A 128 -8.84 -0.79 22.87
N GLY A 129 -8.82 0.15 23.80
CA GLY A 129 -7.67 0.43 24.67
C GLY A 129 -7.35 -0.73 25.60
#